data_AF-A0A524H7H5-F1
#
_entry.id   AF-A0A524H7H5-F1
#
_cell.length_a   1.000
_cell.length_b   1.000
_cell.length_c   1.000
_cell.angle_alpha   90.00
_cell.angle_beta   90.00
_cell.angle_gamma   90.00
#
_symmetry.space_group_name_H-M   'P 1'
#
loop_
_entity.id
_entity.type
_entity.pdbx_description
1 polymer ?
#
loop_
_entity_poly.entity_id
_entity_poly.type
_entity_poly.pdbx_seq_one_letter_code
_entity_poly.pdbx_strand_id
1 'polypeptide(L)'
;MATPRPAAYTALLLVVVIVSAVYGVWWNAIFACPASGYQSDSYLAYCQATGYGDYDHGAFWFNLEPDVAEAAANADVLFVGNSRMQLGFSTSATDKWFAAHAARYFLLGFSHNVNVVFEAPLLRKLSPRARVYVINLNWFFRQTASQLVRTVLSDSAARTRYERKRDWQPIHRSACQWASFLCRNEYVIYRSRTTGAWHVSGGEIHGMPVSYDGDSENQVTLDAYAAAAREFAASLPVDPKCIILTYVPFVRTDTATAIAVAAALGMELIAPRLSGLNTFDESHLDAPSAERWSAAFYEAAGRRIQTCLVPGRSALREGRKGSDDVATR
;
A
#
# COMPACT_ATOMS: atom_id res chain seq x y z
N MET A 1 14.68 -9.90 64.22
CA MET A 1 14.04 -9.35 63.00
C MET A 1 15.14 -8.81 62.11
N ALA A 2 15.42 -9.45 60.97
CA ALA A 2 16.44 -8.99 60.05
C ALA A 2 15.95 -7.72 59.36
N THR A 3 16.66 -6.60 59.55
CA THR A 3 16.40 -5.37 58.81
C THR A 3 16.64 -5.63 57.31
N PRO A 4 15.65 -5.34 56.44
CA PRO A 4 15.85 -5.52 55.00
C PRO A 4 17.01 -4.62 54.57
N ARG A 5 18.05 -5.22 53.98
CA ARG A 5 19.24 -4.50 53.55
C ARG A 5 18.85 -3.59 52.38
N PRO A 6 18.90 -2.24 52.51
CA PRO A 6 18.44 -1.33 51.46
C PRO A 6 19.18 -1.56 50.14
N ALA A 7 20.45 -1.97 50.17
CA ALA A 7 21.22 -2.35 48.98
C ALA A 7 20.61 -3.54 48.21
N ALA A 8 20.06 -4.55 48.90
CA ALA A 8 19.42 -5.69 48.24
C ALA A 8 18.10 -5.29 47.58
N TYR A 9 17.36 -4.37 48.21
CA TYR A 9 16.14 -3.81 47.63
C TYR A 9 16.43 -2.93 46.41
N THR A 10 17.45 -2.05 46.48
CA THR A 10 17.89 -1.26 45.33
C THR A 10 18.40 -2.12 44.18
N ALA A 11 19.19 -3.16 44.46
CA ALA A 11 19.66 -4.09 43.43
C ALA A 11 18.49 -4.84 42.77
N LEU A 12 17.50 -5.29 43.54
CA LEU A 12 16.30 -5.92 43.01
C LEU A 12 15.50 -4.96 42.13
N LEU A 13 15.32 -3.70 42.55
CA LEU A 13 14.64 -2.69 41.74
C LEU A 13 15.39 -2.42 40.42
N LEU A 14 16.71 -2.32 40.45
CA LEU A 14 17.51 -2.15 39.23
C LEU A 14 17.37 -3.36 38.29
N VAL A 15 17.40 -4.58 38.82
CA VAL A 15 17.16 -5.80 38.02
C VAL A 15 15.77 -5.76 37.39
N VAL A 16 14.72 -5.42 38.15
CA VAL A 16 13.35 -5.33 37.62
C VAL A 16 13.23 -4.25 36.54
N VAL A 17 13.85 -3.08 36.73
CA VAL A 17 13.88 -2.01 35.71
C VAL A 17 14.62 -2.47 34.45
N ILE A 18 15.79 -3.11 34.58
CA ILE A 18 16.56 -3.62 33.45
C ILE A 18 15.78 -4.70 32.70
N VAL A 19 15.22 -5.70 33.40
CA VAL A 19 14.42 -6.77 32.79
C VAL A 19 13.19 -6.20 32.10
N SER A 20 12.49 -5.24 32.72
CA SER A 20 11.31 -4.58 32.11
C SER A 20 11.69 -3.76 30.88
N ALA A 21 12.82 -3.06 30.91
CA ALA A 21 13.33 -2.30 29.76
C ALA A 21 13.74 -3.25 28.62
N VAL A 22 14.45 -4.33 28.91
CA VAL A 22 14.84 -5.35 27.94
C VAL A 22 13.60 -6.02 27.33
N TYR A 23 12.63 -6.41 28.16
CA TYR A 23 11.36 -6.96 27.71
C TYR A 23 10.59 -5.98 26.81
N GLY A 24 10.54 -4.71 27.19
CA GLY A 24 9.90 -3.65 26.40
C GLY A 24 10.57 -3.45 25.03
N VAL A 25 11.90 -3.49 24.96
CA VAL A 25 12.64 -3.44 23.68
C VAL A 25 12.38 -4.70 22.84
N TRP A 26 12.28 -5.86 23.48
CA TRP A 26 12.02 -7.13 22.79
C TRP A 26 10.60 -7.28 22.24
N TRP A 27 9.61 -6.62 22.85
CA TRP A 27 8.21 -6.70 22.44
C TRP A 27 7.69 -5.50 21.64
N ASN A 28 8.24 -4.31 21.85
CA ASN A 28 7.71 -3.07 21.26
C ASN A 28 8.72 -2.33 20.37
N ALA A 29 9.95 -2.79 20.26
CA ALA A 29 11.00 -2.15 19.46
C ALA A 29 11.52 -3.08 18.35
N ILE A 30 12.77 -2.87 17.94
CA ILE A 30 13.34 -3.49 16.74
C ILE A 30 13.34 -5.02 16.76
N PHE A 31 13.58 -5.65 17.91
CA PHE A 31 13.73 -7.10 18.02
C PHE A 31 12.40 -7.87 17.99
N ALA A 32 11.27 -7.17 18.10
CA ALA A 32 9.96 -7.78 17.94
C ALA A 32 9.66 -8.15 16.47
N CYS A 33 10.48 -7.69 15.52
CA CYS A 33 10.27 -7.89 14.10
C CYS A 33 11.27 -8.89 13.54
N PRO A 34 10.84 -9.75 12.59
CA PRO A 34 11.79 -10.53 11.80
C PRO A 34 12.63 -9.60 10.92
N ALA A 35 13.87 -10.00 10.65
CA ALA A 35 14.79 -9.31 9.72
C ALA A 35 15.12 -10.12 8.46
N SER A 36 14.57 -11.33 8.32
CA SER A 36 14.89 -12.27 7.24
C SER A 36 14.44 -11.79 5.85
N GLY A 37 13.52 -10.82 5.77
CA GLY A 37 12.99 -10.31 4.51
C GLY A 37 13.64 -9.03 3.97
N TYR A 38 14.68 -8.49 4.63
CA TYR A 38 15.42 -7.37 4.07
C TYR A 38 16.14 -7.76 2.78
N GLN A 39 15.78 -7.10 1.69
CA GLN A 39 16.47 -7.16 0.40
C GLN A 39 17.20 -5.84 0.14
N SER A 40 18.00 -5.78 -0.93
CA SER A 40 18.67 -4.54 -1.34
C SER A 40 17.67 -3.45 -1.75
N ASP A 41 16.54 -3.85 -2.29
CA ASP A 41 15.49 -2.97 -2.77
C ASP A 41 14.32 -2.87 -1.79
N SER A 42 14.39 -3.38 -0.56
CA SER A 42 13.21 -3.42 0.33
C SER A 42 13.44 -2.83 1.72
N TYR A 43 12.39 -2.27 2.30
CA TYR A 43 12.37 -1.78 3.68
C TYR A 43 11.26 -2.44 4.48
N LEU A 44 11.43 -2.46 5.80
CA LEU A 44 10.40 -2.93 6.71
C LEU A 44 9.23 -1.94 6.69
N ALA A 45 8.10 -2.36 6.13
CA ALA A 45 6.89 -1.56 6.03
C ALA A 45 6.00 -1.73 7.28
N TYR A 46 5.85 -2.99 7.73
CA TYR A 46 5.01 -3.36 8.86
C TYR A 46 5.56 -4.58 9.63
N CYS A 47 5.40 -4.57 10.95
CA CYS A 47 5.40 -5.72 11.84
C CYS A 47 4.61 -5.35 13.11
N GLN A 48 4.34 -6.31 14.00
CA GLN A 48 3.50 -6.08 15.18
C GLN A 48 4.12 -5.16 16.26
N ALA A 49 5.38 -4.72 16.11
CA ALA A 49 6.05 -3.86 17.08
C ALA A 49 5.46 -2.44 17.09
N THR A 50 4.67 -2.09 18.11
CA THR A 50 3.97 -0.79 18.17
C THR A 50 4.90 0.43 18.07
N GLY A 51 6.10 0.36 18.65
CA GLY A 51 7.08 1.44 18.65
C GLY A 51 7.93 1.53 17.37
N TYR A 52 7.90 0.52 16.51
CA TYR A 52 8.85 0.38 15.39
C TYR A 52 8.20 -0.05 14.07
N GLY A 53 7.35 -1.08 14.11
CA GLY A 53 6.92 -1.84 12.95
C GLY A 53 6.06 -1.09 11.97
N ASP A 54 5.14 -0.23 12.43
CA ASP A 54 4.25 0.51 11.55
C ASP A 54 4.97 1.73 10.95
N TYR A 55 5.67 1.55 9.82
CA TYR A 55 6.57 2.54 9.22
C TYR A 55 6.05 3.10 7.90
N ASP A 56 5.33 2.29 7.12
CA ASP A 56 5.03 2.54 5.71
C ASP A 56 4.32 3.87 5.44
N HIS A 57 3.30 4.21 6.23
CA HIS A 57 2.52 5.44 6.06
C HIS A 57 3.39 6.70 6.20
N GLY A 58 4.25 6.74 7.23
CA GLY A 58 5.14 7.87 7.45
C GLY A 58 6.31 7.90 6.49
N ALA A 59 6.75 6.74 5.97
CA ALA A 59 7.79 6.67 4.94
C ALA A 59 7.40 7.49 3.70
N PHE A 60 6.18 7.31 3.21
CA PHE A 60 5.64 8.12 2.11
C PHE A 60 5.27 9.54 2.53
N TRP A 61 4.49 9.69 3.61
CA TRP A 61 3.95 11.00 3.97
C TRP A 61 5.05 12.01 4.34
N PHE A 62 6.14 11.57 4.98
CA PHE A 62 7.27 12.43 5.34
C PHE A 62 8.44 12.34 4.36
N ASN A 63 8.31 11.59 3.26
CA ASN A 63 9.37 11.37 2.26
C ASN A 63 10.68 10.85 2.88
N LEU A 64 10.57 9.84 3.76
CA LEU A 64 11.73 9.26 4.47
C LEU A 64 12.48 8.22 3.64
N GLU A 65 11.83 7.71 2.60
CA GLU A 65 12.39 6.82 1.58
C GLU A 65 12.26 7.52 0.21
N PRO A 66 13.14 8.47 -0.13
CA PRO A 66 12.98 9.32 -1.31
C PRO A 66 12.92 8.53 -2.62
N ASP A 67 13.72 7.47 -2.75
CA ASP A 67 13.72 6.61 -3.95
C ASP A 67 12.36 5.93 -4.19
N VAL A 68 11.60 5.68 -3.11
CA VAL A 68 10.28 5.05 -3.15
C VAL A 68 9.22 6.04 -3.61
N ALA A 69 9.28 7.25 -3.05
CA ALA A 69 8.43 8.34 -3.50
C ALA A 69 8.71 8.68 -4.97
N GLU A 70 9.97 8.66 -5.38
CA GLU A 70 10.38 8.85 -6.76
C GLU A 70 9.87 7.74 -7.67
N ALA A 71 10.02 6.47 -7.29
CA ALA A 71 9.49 5.34 -8.05
C ALA A 71 7.97 5.43 -8.22
N ALA A 72 7.23 5.77 -7.16
CA ALA A 72 5.78 5.99 -7.22
C ALA A 72 5.41 7.18 -8.12
N ALA A 73 6.12 8.30 -8.00
CA ALA A 73 5.86 9.50 -8.79
C ALA A 73 6.18 9.28 -10.28
N ASN A 74 7.14 8.42 -10.58
CA ASN A 74 7.62 8.15 -11.93
C ASN A 74 7.00 6.90 -12.56
N ALA A 75 6.15 6.15 -11.87
CA ALA A 75 5.50 4.96 -12.43
C ALA A 75 4.69 5.30 -13.68
N ASP A 76 4.67 4.41 -14.67
CA ASP A 76 3.82 4.56 -15.85
C ASP A 76 2.38 4.11 -15.53
N VAL A 77 2.23 3.14 -14.63
CA VAL A 77 0.96 2.69 -14.05
C VAL A 77 1.01 2.74 -12.53
N LEU A 78 0.10 3.48 -11.92
CA LEU A 78 0.00 3.59 -10.46
C LEU A 78 -1.24 2.86 -9.96
N PHE A 79 -1.04 1.88 -9.09
CA PHE A 79 -2.14 1.21 -8.40
C PHE A 79 -2.38 1.92 -7.07
N VAL A 80 -3.63 2.27 -6.79
CA VAL A 80 -4.05 3.03 -5.62
C VAL A 80 -5.09 2.20 -4.86
N GLY A 81 -4.95 2.06 -3.55
CA GLY A 81 -5.87 1.29 -2.72
C GLY A 81 -5.38 0.98 -1.30
N ASN A 82 -5.79 -0.17 -0.80
CA ASN A 82 -5.44 -0.62 0.55
C ASN A 82 -4.70 -1.95 0.51
N SER A 83 -4.53 -2.56 1.67
CA SER A 83 -3.84 -3.84 1.85
C SER A 83 -4.37 -4.96 0.94
N ARG A 84 -5.65 -4.93 0.54
CA ARG A 84 -6.19 -5.90 -0.41
C ARG A 84 -5.61 -5.73 -1.80
N MET A 85 -5.59 -4.50 -2.32
CA MET A 85 -4.92 -4.17 -3.58
C MET A 85 -3.45 -4.58 -3.51
N GLN A 86 -2.80 -4.16 -2.43
CA GLN A 86 -1.38 -4.34 -2.26
C GLN A 86 -1.00 -5.83 -2.29
N LEU A 87 -1.68 -6.70 -1.55
CA LEU A 87 -1.42 -8.14 -1.58
C LEU A 87 -1.95 -8.82 -2.85
N GLY A 88 -3.09 -8.38 -3.37
CA GLY A 88 -3.68 -8.93 -4.60
C GLY A 88 -2.81 -8.73 -5.84
N PHE A 89 -2.00 -7.66 -5.87
CA PHE A 89 -1.10 -7.35 -7.00
C PHE A 89 0.38 -7.56 -6.72
N SER A 90 0.80 -7.85 -5.48
CA SER A 90 2.20 -8.20 -5.16
C SER A 90 2.51 -9.64 -5.58
N THR A 91 2.49 -9.88 -6.88
CA THR A 91 2.49 -11.21 -7.49
C THR A 91 3.47 -11.29 -8.67
N SER A 92 3.90 -12.51 -9.01
CA SER A 92 4.74 -12.72 -10.19
C SER A 92 3.99 -12.42 -11.48
N ALA A 93 2.66 -12.60 -11.51
CA ALA A 93 1.83 -12.24 -12.64
C ALA A 93 1.93 -10.73 -12.97
N THR A 94 1.90 -9.88 -11.95
CA THR A 94 2.11 -8.43 -12.10
C THR A 94 3.50 -8.13 -12.66
N ASP A 95 4.56 -8.65 -12.03
CA ASP A 95 5.94 -8.41 -12.47
C ASP A 95 6.16 -8.84 -13.92
N LYS A 96 5.71 -10.05 -14.27
CA LYS A 96 5.86 -10.60 -15.63
C LYS A 96 5.09 -9.79 -16.65
N TRP A 97 3.88 -9.34 -16.33
CA TRP A 97 3.10 -8.53 -17.25
C TRP A 97 3.81 -7.21 -17.54
N PHE A 98 4.24 -6.48 -16.51
CA PHE A 98 4.91 -5.19 -16.71
C PHE A 98 6.28 -5.31 -17.38
N ALA A 99 7.05 -6.35 -17.04
CA ALA A 99 8.31 -6.66 -17.71
C ALA A 99 8.10 -6.94 -19.22
N ALA A 100 7.07 -7.72 -19.58
CA ALA A 100 6.75 -8.04 -20.98
C ALA A 100 6.33 -6.82 -21.81
N HIS A 101 5.85 -5.75 -21.15
CA HIS A 101 5.38 -4.52 -21.82
C HIS A 101 6.33 -3.33 -21.64
N ALA A 102 7.52 -3.55 -21.05
CA ALA A 102 8.51 -2.52 -20.78
C ALA A 102 7.93 -1.27 -20.09
N ALA A 103 7.00 -1.48 -19.15
CA ALA A 103 6.34 -0.42 -18.41
C ALA A 103 6.63 -0.53 -16.93
N ARG A 104 6.78 0.60 -16.25
CA ARG A 104 7.01 0.66 -14.80
C ARG A 104 5.67 0.77 -14.10
N TYR A 105 5.51 -0.02 -13.06
CA TYR A 105 4.34 0.05 -12.19
C TYR A 105 4.77 0.36 -10.77
N PHE A 106 3.83 0.90 -10.00
CA PHE A 106 4.01 1.03 -8.57
C PHE A 106 2.72 0.70 -7.84
N LEU A 107 2.80 -0.16 -6.82
CA LEU A 107 1.70 -0.47 -5.92
C LEU A 107 1.72 0.50 -4.75
N LEU A 108 0.76 1.41 -4.70
CA LEU A 108 0.62 2.42 -3.65
C LEU A 108 -0.60 2.09 -2.77
N GLY A 109 -0.61 0.88 -2.19
CA GLY A 109 -1.66 0.45 -1.26
C GLY A 109 -1.14 0.33 0.16
N PHE A 110 -1.96 0.67 1.16
CA PHE A 110 -1.51 0.71 2.57
C PHE A 110 -2.37 -0.16 3.50
N SER A 111 -1.80 -0.57 4.63
CA SER A 111 -2.50 -1.30 5.69
C SER A 111 -3.48 -0.40 6.46
N HIS A 112 -4.06 -0.89 7.57
CA HIS A 112 -4.91 -0.10 8.47
C HIS A 112 -6.14 0.57 7.83
N ASN A 113 -6.80 -0.13 6.89
CA ASN A 113 -8.04 0.33 6.23
C ASN A 113 -7.90 1.71 5.57
N VAL A 114 -6.75 1.99 4.95
CA VAL A 114 -6.54 3.20 4.16
C VAL A 114 -7.58 3.34 3.05
N ASN A 115 -7.93 4.58 2.78
CA ASN A 115 -8.94 5.01 1.83
C ASN A 115 -8.58 6.42 1.30
N VAL A 116 -9.50 7.00 0.54
CA VAL A 116 -9.35 8.29 -0.16
C VAL A 116 -8.89 9.43 0.75
N VAL A 117 -9.19 9.39 2.06
CA VAL A 117 -8.79 10.43 3.03
C VAL A 117 -7.27 10.55 3.17
N PHE A 118 -6.54 9.44 3.04
CA PHE A 118 -5.07 9.44 3.07
C PHE A 118 -4.46 9.51 1.66
N GLU A 119 -5.04 8.75 0.74
CA GLU A 119 -4.53 8.57 -0.62
C GLU A 119 -4.61 9.84 -1.46
N ALA A 120 -5.72 10.56 -1.44
CA ALA A 120 -5.87 11.79 -2.23
C ALA A 120 -4.84 12.88 -1.85
N PRO A 121 -4.63 13.25 -0.56
CA PRO A 121 -3.58 14.20 -0.21
C PRO A 121 -2.17 13.65 -0.46
N LEU A 122 -1.94 12.34 -0.32
CA LEU A 122 -0.65 11.75 -0.64
C LEU A 122 -0.34 11.86 -2.14
N LEU A 123 -1.29 11.56 -3.02
CA LEU A 123 -1.12 11.71 -4.47
C LEU A 123 -0.83 13.16 -4.86
N ARG A 124 -1.51 14.14 -4.24
CA ARG A 124 -1.16 15.57 -4.45
C ARG A 124 0.28 15.87 -4.05
N LYS A 125 0.74 15.32 -2.93
CA LYS A 125 2.12 15.49 -2.45
C LYS A 125 3.15 14.83 -3.38
N LEU A 126 2.87 13.63 -3.86
CA LEU A 126 3.75 12.88 -4.76
C LEU A 126 3.75 13.45 -6.18
N SER A 127 2.65 14.09 -6.61
CA SER A 127 2.43 14.57 -7.98
C SER A 127 2.81 13.54 -9.06
N PRO A 128 2.25 12.31 -9.00
CA PRO A 128 2.64 11.24 -9.91
C PRO A 128 2.31 11.55 -11.35
N ARG A 129 3.17 11.09 -12.26
CA ARG A 129 3.07 11.27 -13.71
C ARG A 129 2.56 10.01 -14.42
N ALA A 130 1.84 9.16 -13.69
CA ALA A 130 1.28 7.92 -14.20
C ALA A 130 0.33 8.20 -15.36
N ARG A 131 0.38 7.32 -16.36
CA ARG A 131 -0.51 7.36 -17.53
C ARG A 131 -1.77 6.54 -17.32
N VAL A 132 -1.72 5.60 -16.37
CA VAL A 132 -2.83 4.74 -15.98
C VAL A 132 -2.93 4.70 -14.47
N TYR A 133 -4.15 4.82 -13.96
CA TYR A 133 -4.47 4.59 -12.56
C TYR A 133 -5.33 3.35 -12.42
N VAL A 134 -4.94 2.42 -11.57
CA VAL A 134 -5.76 1.26 -11.19
C VAL A 134 -6.24 1.48 -9.76
N ILE A 135 -7.54 1.67 -9.58
CA ILE A 135 -8.15 2.02 -8.29
C ILE A 135 -8.89 0.79 -7.76
N ASN A 136 -8.44 0.30 -6.60
CA ASN A 136 -9.15 -0.74 -5.88
C ASN A 136 -10.31 -0.15 -5.08
N LEU A 137 -11.54 -0.55 -5.38
CA LEU A 137 -12.75 0.03 -4.80
C LEU A 137 -13.10 -0.49 -3.41
N ASN A 138 -12.49 -1.60 -2.92
CA ASN A 138 -12.83 -2.16 -1.61
C ASN A 138 -12.66 -1.11 -0.51
N TRP A 139 -13.77 -0.57 0.00
CA TRP A 139 -13.80 0.44 1.07
C TRP A 139 -13.02 1.74 0.78
N PHE A 140 -12.60 1.98 -0.46
CA PHE A 140 -11.69 3.07 -0.80
C PHE A 140 -12.32 4.45 -0.70
N PHE A 141 -13.62 4.59 -0.94
CA PHE A 141 -14.32 5.88 -0.84
C PHE A 141 -14.94 6.14 0.53
N ARG A 142 -14.61 5.31 1.54
CA ARG A 142 -14.93 5.63 2.94
C ARG A 142 -14.28 6.94 3.35
N GLN A 143 -15.06 7.77 4.05
CA GLN A 143 -14.64 9.09 4.54
C GLN A 143 -14.13 9.05 5.99
N THR A 144 -13.61 7.90 6.42
CA THR A 144 -13.18 7.67 7.80
C THR A 144 -11.69 7.37 7.86
N ALA A 145 -10.91 8.17 8.58
CA ALA A 145 -9.50 7.88 8.80
C ALA A 145 -9.31 6.87 9.95
N SER A 146 -8.34 5.96 9.82
CA SER A 146 -7.85 5.17 10.95
C SER A 146 -7.06 6.05 11.94
N GLN A 147 -6.84 5.56 13.17
CA GLN A 147 -6.06 6.31 14.16
C GLN A 147 -4.62 6.58 13.68
N LEU A 148 -4.04 5.63 12.95
CA LEU A 148 -2.72 5.77 12.35
C LEU A 148 -2.70 6.91 11.32
N VAL A 149 -3.66 6.91 10.38
CA VAL A 149 -3.79 7.97 9.36
C VAL A 149 -3.96 9.34 10.03
N ARG A 150 -4.83 9.46 11.04
CA ARG A 150 -4.98 10.72 11.81
C ARG A 150 -3.65 11.17 12.44
N THR A 151 -2.89 10.23 12.99
CA THR A 151 -1.59 10.52 13.61
C THR A 151 -0.60 11.02 12.57
N VAL A 152 -0.50 10.37 11.41
CA VAL A 152 0.45 10.76 10.34
C VAL A 152 0.09 12.13 9.75
N LEU A 153 -1.20 12.40 9.56
CA LEU A 153 -1.66 13.65 8.93
C LEU A 153 -1.60 14.86 9.88
N SER A 154 -1.87 14.67 11.18
CA SER A 154 -2.17 15.78 12.09
C SER A 154 -1.21 15.95 13.27
N ASP A 155 -0.45 14.93 13.66
CA ASP A 155 0.47 15.04 14.81
C ASP A 155 1.83 15.59 14.38
N SER A 156 2.20 16.77 14.91
CA SER A 156 3.48 17.43 14.62
C SER A 156 4.71 16.60 15.03
N ALA A 157 4.58 15.74 16.05
CA ALA A 157 5.66 14.87 16.50
C ALA A 157 5.75 13.57 15.68
N ALA A 158 4.79 13.29 14.79
CA ALA A 158 4.81 12.06 13.99
C ALA A 158 6.08 11.95 13.14
N ARG A 159 6.50 13.04 12.48
CA ARG A 159 7.70 13.04 11.63
C ARG A 159 8.93 12.50 12.37
N THR A 160 9.25 13.07 13.52
CA THR A 160 10.42 12.65 14.33
C THR A 160 10.30 11.20 14.79
N ARG A 161 9.09 10.70 15.08
CA ARG A 161 8.91 9.27 15.42
C ARG A 161 9.22 8.37 14.22
N TYR A 162 8.80 8.73 13.01
CA TYR A 162 9.08 7.95 11.81
C TYR A 162 10.54 8.07 11.35
N GLU A 163 11.17 9.24 11.48
CA GLU A 163 12.62 9.40 11.25
C GLU A 163 13.42 8.45 12.16
N ARG A 164 13.06 8.39 13.45
CA ARG A 164 13.66 7.43 14.36
C ARG A 164 13.44 5.98 13.90
N LYS A 165 12.23 5.61 13.46
CA LYS A 165 11.96 4.26 12.92
C LYS A 165 12.84 3.93 11.72
N ARG A 166 13.02 4.87 10.77
CA ARG A 166 13.93 4.74 9.63
C ARG A 166 15.36 4.45 10.10
N ASP A 167 15.87 5.29 11.00
CA ASP A 167 17.27 5.24 11.44
C ASP A 167 17.59 3.94 12.21
N TRP A 168 16.58 3.32 12.82
CA TRP A 168 16.71 2.01 13.45
C TRP A 168 16.69 0.82 12.48
N GLN A 169 16.22 0.98 11.23
CA GLN A 169 16.16 -0.14 10.29
C GLN A 169 17.53 -0.73 9.92
N PRO A 170 18.58 0.05 9.63
CA PRO A 170 19.91 -0.50 9.39
C PRO A 170 20.46 -1.25 10.61
N ILE A 171 20.25 -0.70 11.80
CA ILE A 171 20.69 -1.33 13.07
C ILE A 171 19.95 -2.64 13.29
N HIS A 172 18.62 -2.64 13.12
CA HIS A 172 17.78 -3.83 13.20
C HIS A 172 18.27 -4.92 12.23
N ARG A 173 18.47 -4.55 10.95
CA ARG A 173 18.97 -5.47 9.92
C ARG A 173 20.31 -6.08 10.34
N SER A 174 21.30 -5.27 10.71
CA SER A 174 22.63 -5.76 11.08
C SER A 174 22.62 -6.62 12.34
N ALA A 175 21.88 -6.20 13.38
CA ALA A 175 21.80 -6.92 14.65
C ALA A 175 21.15 -8.30 14.47
N CYS A 176 20.03 -8.38 13.75
CA CYS A 176 19.33 -9.64 13.50
C CYS A 176 20.06 -10.55 12.49
N GLN A 177 20.86 -10.00 11.57
CA GLN A 177 21.72 -10.81 10.71
C GLN A 177 22.86 -11.46 11.50
N TRP A 178 23.45 -10.74 12.45
CA TRP A 178 24.52 -11.27 13.30
C TRP A 178 24.01 -12.26 14.36
N ALA A 179 22.86 -11.96 14.97
CA ALA A 179 22.25 -12.77 16.03
C ALA A 179 20.74 -12.93 15.79
N SER A 180 20.39 -13.83 14.88
CA SER A 180 18.98 -14.06 14.48
C SER A 180 18.07 -14.50 15.63
N PHE A 181 18.62 -15.17 16.65
CA PHE A 181 17.87 -15.58 17.85
C PHE A 181 17.32 -14.41 18.67
N LEU A 182 17.84 -13.19 18.47
CA LEU A 182 17.33 -11.99 19.12
C LEU A 182 16.01 -11.51 18.52
N CYS A 183 15.66 -11.93 17.31
CA CYS A 183 14.58 -11.36 16.53
C CYS A 183 13.46 -12.36 16.34
N ARG A 184 12.22 -11.96 16.62
CA ARG A 184 11.06 -12.86 16.59
C ARG A 184 10.67 -13.22 15.14
N ASN A 185 10.00 -14.35 14.98
CA ASN A 185 9.46 -14.81 13.70
C ASN A 185 7.95 -14.52 13.60
N GLU A 186 7.59 -13.25 13.71
CA GLU A 186 6.21 -12.75 13.62
C GLU A 186 5.81 -12.37 12.19
N TYR A 187 4.52 -12.10 11.97
CA TYR A 187 4.06 -11.53 10.71
C TYR A 187 4.76 -10.20 10.39
N VAL A 188 5.33 -10.10 9.20
CA VAL A 188 6.11 -8.95 8.74
C VAL A 188 5.85 -8.68 7.27
N ILE A 189 5.88 -7.40 6.91
CA ILE A 189 5.76 -6.90 5.55
C ILE A 189 6.99 -6.07 5.22
N TYR A 190 7.64 -6.43 4.13
CA TYR A 190 8.65 -5.61 3.47
C TYR A 190 8.08 -5.01 2.20
N ARG A 191 8.39 -3.75 1.91
CA ARG A 191 7.99 -3.10 0.66
C ARG A 191 9.19 -2.93 -0.26
N SER A 192 9.06 -3.33 -1.53
CA SER A 192 10.01 -3.00 -2.59
C SER A 192 9.99 -1.50 -2.88
N ARG A 193 11.17 -0.92 -3.00
CA ARG A 193 11.36 0.51 -3.31
C ARG A 193 11.06 0.82 -4.75
N THR A 194 11.22 -0.14 -5.66
CA THR A 194 11.09 0.08 -7.10
C THR A 194 9.68 -0.15 -7.61
N THR A 195 8.98 -1.15 -7.07
CA THR A 195 7.63 -1.52 -7.53
C THR A 195 6.55 -1.28 -6.49
N GLY A 196 6.93 -0.97 -5.26
CA GLY A 196 6.00 -0.86 -4.15
C GLY A 196 5.42 -2.20 -3.69
N ALA A 197 5.80 -3.34 -4.30
CA ALA A 197 5.27 -4.67 -3.95
C ALA A 197 5.58 -5.05 -2.49
N TRP A 198 4.64 -5.77 -1.87
CA TRP A 198 4.79 -6.30 -0.52
C TRP A 198 5.30 -7.74 -0.55
N HIS A 199 6.34 -7.99 0.23
CA HIS A 199 6.83 -9.31 0.56
C HIS A 199 6.46 -9.62 2.00
N VAL A 200 5.56 -10.59 2.16
CA VAL A 200 5.05 -11.00 3.46
C VAL A 200 5.74 -12.28 3.90
N SER A 201 6.05 -12.37 5.19
CA SER A 201 6.54 -13.60 5.80
C SER A 201 6.08 -13.71 7.26
N GLY A 202 6.09 -14.92 7.80
CA GLY A 202 5.65 -15.21 9.17
C GLY A 202 4.13 -15.23 9.32
N GLY A 203 3.66 -15.64 10.51
CA GLY A 203 2.25 -15.79 10.84
C GLY A 203 1.66 -17.15 10.45
N GLU A 204 0.54 -17.52 11.08
CA GLU A 204 -0.26 -18.68 10.71
C GLU A 204 -1.26 -18.29 9.62
N ILE A 205 -1.41 -19.15 8.61
CA ILE A 205 -2.31 -18.95 7.48
C ILE A 205 -3.53 -19.85 7.69
N HIS A 206 -4.71 -19.25 7.74
CA HIS A 206 -5.97 -19.99 7.74
C HIS A 206 -6.72 -19.71 6.43
N GLY A 207 -6.75 -20.72 5.57
CA GLY A 207 -7.42 -20.64 4.27
C GLY A 207 -8.93 -20.54 4.43
N MET A 208 -9.52 -19.42 3.99
CA MET A 208 -10.97 -19.24 3.93
C MET A 208 -11.41 -18.93 2.50
N PRO A 209 -12.41 -19.64 1.94
CA PRO A 209 -12.87 -19.43 0.57
C PRO A 209 -13.40 -18.02 0.36
N VAL A 210 -13.03 -17.40 -0.75
CA VAL A 210 -13.62 -16.13 -1.21
C VAL A 210 -15.12 -16.30 -1.43
N SER A 211 -15.90 -15.29 -1.03
CA SER A 211 -17.33 -15.21 -1.33
C SER A 211 -17.71 -13.78 -1.76
N TYR A 212 -18.86 -13.64 -2.42
CA TYR A 212 -19.30 -12.38 -3.04
C TYR A 212 -20.68 -11.94 -2.56
N ASP A 213 -21.06 -12.41 -1.39
CA ASP A 213 -22.30 -12.18 -0.65
C ASP A 213 -22.11 -11.12 0.46
N GLY A 214 -21.26 -10.13 0.19
CA GLY A 214 -21.12 -8.96 1.06
C GLY A 214 -22.36 -8.08 1.04
N ASP A 215 -22.68 -7.51 2.20
CA ASP A 215 -23.80 -6.57 2.33
C ASP A 215 -23.47 -5.28 1.56
N SER A 216 -24.45 -4.78 0.81
CA SER A 216 -24.32 -3.50 0.12
C SER A 216 -24.50 -2.33 1.08
N GLU A 217 -23.81 -1.24 0.83
CA GLU A 217 -24.00 0.00 1.60
C GLU A 217 -25.38 0.62 1.32
N ASN A 218 -25.91 1.40 2.26
CA ASN A 218 -27.19 2.10 2.06
C ASN A 218 -27.06 3.25 1.03
N GLN A 219 -28.18 3.68 0.46
CA GLN A 219 -28.18 4.69 -0.62
C GLN A 219 -27.48 6.00 -0.23
N VAL A 220 -27.67 6.49 1.01
CA VAL A 220 -27.03 7.72 1.50
C VAL A 220 -25.50 7.57 1.48
N THR A 221 -24.99 6.42 1.87
CA THR A 221 -23.56 6.11 1.86
C THR A 221 -23.04 5.95 0.43
N LEU A 222 -23.80 5.29 -0.45
CA LEU A 222 -23.48 5.16 -1.87
C LEU A 222 -23.39 6.51 -2.57
N ASP A 223 -24.30 7.44 -2.28
CA ASP A 223 -24.29 8.79 -2.85
C ASP A 223 -23.03 9.56 -2.40
N ALA A 224 -22.64 9.43 -1.13
CA ALA A 224 -21.41 10.02 -0.60
C ALA A 224 -20.15 9.41 -1.25
N TYR A 225 -20.12 8.08 -1.41
CA TYR A 225 -19.01 7.41 -2.09
C TYR A 225 -18.92 7.82 -3.57
N ALA A 226 -20.05 7.94 -4.26
CA ALA A 226 -20.11 8.40 -5.65
C ALA A 226 -19.60 9.84 -5.80
N ALA A 227 -19.98 10.74 -4.88
CA ALA A 227 -19.48 12.12 -4.87
C ALA A 227 -17.94 12.16 -4.69
N ALA A 228 -17.43 11.44 -3.68
CA ALA A 228 -16.00 11.33 -3.44
C ALA A 228 -15.24 10.69 -4.61
N ALA A 229 -15.84 9.69 -5.26
CA ALA A 229 -15.27 9.03 -6.41
C ALA A 229 -15.12 9.98 -7.60
N ARG A 230 -16.14 10.82 -7.87
CA ARG A 230 -16.09 11.81 -8.95
C ARG A 230 -15.02 12.86 -8.69
N GLU A 231 -14.96 13.37 -7.47
CA GLU A 231 -13.93 14.34 -7.07
C GLU A 231 -12.52 13.73 -7.21
N PHE A 232 -12.33 12.52 -6.70
CA PHE A 232 -11.05 11.82 -6.78
C PHE A 232 -10.64 11.58 -8.23
N ALA A 233 -11.51 11.00 -9.06
CA ALA A 233 -11.24 10.71 -10.46
C ALA A 233 -10.93 11.99 -11.26
N ALA A 234 -11.66 13.09 -11.01
CA ALA A 234 -11.42 14.38 -11.66
C ALA A 234 -10.08 15.02 -11.25
N SER A 235 -9.53 14.65 -10.09
CA SER A 235 -8.23 15.14 -9.63
C SER A 235 -7.02 14.43 -10.25
N LEU A 236 -7.23 13.28 -10.92
CA LEU A 236 -6.15 12.50 -11.51
C LEU A 236 -5.70 13.11 -12.86
N PRO A 237 -4.38 13.21 -13.12
CA PRO A 237 -3.85 13.88 -14.31
C PRO A 237 -3.88 12.98 -15.56
N VAL A 238 -4.98 12.26 -15.79
CA VAL A 238 -5.15 11.32 -16.92
C VAL A 238 -6.52 11.46 -17.57
N ASP A 239 -6.63 11.02 -18.82
CA ASP A 239 -7.92 10.83 -19.48
C ASP A 239 -8.77 9.83 -18.65
N PRO A 240 -10.06 10.09 -18.39
CA PRO A 240 -10.94 9.19 -17.65
C PRO A 240 -10.93 7.74 -18.14
N LYS A 241 -10.68 7.48 -19.45
CA LYS A 241 -10.58 6.11 -19.99
C LYS A 241 -9.34 5.34 -19.51
N CYS A 242 -8.35 6.04 -18.96
CA CYS A 242 -7.12 5.50 -18.40
C CYS A 242 -7.18 5.35 -16.87
N ILE A 243 -8.37 5.54 -16.30
CA ILE A 243 -8.70 5.14 -14.93
C ILE A 243 -9.38 3.76 -15.01
N ILE A 244 -8.82 2.78 -14.32
CA ILE A 244 -9.34 1.42 -14.26
C ILE A 244 -9.85 1.17 -12.85
N LEU A 245 -11.14 0.85 -12.74
CA LEU A 245 -11.76 0.48 -11.48
C LEU A 245 -11.74 -1.04 -11.34
N THR A 246 -11.35 -1.51 -10.16
CA THR A 246 -11.34 -2.94 -9.84
C THR A 246 -11.67 -3.16 -8.37
N TYR A 247 -11.78 -4.42 -7.95
CA TYR A 247 -11.73 -4.80 -6.54
C TYR A 247 -10.98 -6.12 -6.40
N VAL A 248 -10.23 -6.30 -5.31
CA VAL A 248 -9.64 -7.60 -4.97
C VAL A 248 -10.67 -8.40 -4.15
N PRO A 249 -11.03 -9.62 -4.57
CA PRO A 249 -12.02 -10.40 -3.88
C PRO A 249 -11.49 -10.94 -2.53
N PHE A 250 -12.39 -11.02 -1.56
CA PHE A 250 -12.15 -11.51 -0.20
C PHE A 250 -13.41 -12.23 0.33
N VAL A 251 -13.43 -12.66 1.59
CA VAL A 251 -14.65 -13.24 2.18
C VAL A 251 -15.74 -12.17 2.28
N ARG A 252 -16.95 -12.47 1.82
CA ARG A 252 -18.10 -11.55 1.77
C ARG A 252 -17.78 -10.24 1.02
N THR A 253 -17.22 -10.38 -0.18
CA THR A 253 -16.94 -9.22 -1.05
C THR A 253 -18.23 -8.48 -1.40
N ASP A 254 -18.31 -7.21 -1.00
CA ASP A 254 -19.38 -6.29 -1.41
C ASP A 254 -19.18 -5.84 -2.87
N THR A 255 -19.79 -6.58 -3.79
CA THR A 255 -19.74 -6.29 -5.22
C THR A 255 -20.73 -5.20 -5.63
N ALA A 256 -21.85 -5.09 -4.92
CA ALA A 256 -22.92 -4.15 -5.25
C ALA A 256 -22.46 -2.71 -5.11
N THR A 257 -21.75 -2.37 -4.03
CA THR A 257 -21.19 -1.02 -3.85
C THR A 257 -20.17 -0.69 -4.93
N ALA A 258 -19.28 -1.63 -5.29
CA ALA A 258 -18.29 -1.41 -6.34
C ALA A 258 -18.95 -1.15 -7.71
N ILE A 259 -20.01 -1.92 -8.05
CA ILE A 259 -20.81 -1.72 -9.26
C ILE A 259 -21.50 -0.36 -9.24
N ALA A 260 -22.12 0.02 -8.13
CA ALA A 260 -22.81 1.30 -8.00
C ALA A 260 -21.86 2.50 -8.15
N VAL A 261 -20.67 2.44 -7.54
CA VAL A 261 -19.64 3.49 -7.68
C VAL A 261 -19.13 3.56 -9.12
N ALA A 262 -18.83 2.43 -9.75
CA ALA A 262 -18.39 2.40 -11.15
C ALA A 262 -19.45 2.99 -12.10
N ALA A 263 -20.72 2.61 -11.91
CA ALA A 263 -21.85 3.16 -12.65
C ALA A 263 -22.01 4.68 -12.44
N ALA A 264 -21.83 5.16 -11.20
CA ALA A 264 -21.91 6.59 -10.89
C ALA A 264 -20.80 7.43 -11.54
N LEU A 265 -19.66 6.81 -11.87
CA LEU A 265 -18.57 7.39 -12.64
C LEU A 265 -18.75 7.25 -14.16
N GLY A 266 -19.72 6.45 -14.61
CA GLY A 266 -19.83 6.07 -16.02
C GLY A 266 -18.64 5.25 -16.52
N MET A 267 -17.99 4.50 -15.62
CA MET A 267 -16.79 3.71 -15.91
C MET A 267 -17.10 2.21 -15.79
N GLU A 268 -16.39 1.41 -16.59
CA GLU A 268 -16.45 -0.05 -16.48
C GLU A 268 -15.68 -0.55 -15.27
N LEU A 269 -16.29 -1.47 -14.50
CA LEU A 269 -15.63 -2.21 -13.43
C LEU A 269 -14.95 -3.46 -14.01
N ILE A 270 -13.62 -3.52 -13.95
CA ILE A 270 -12.84 -4.69 -14.36
C ILE A 270 -12.48 -5.49 -13.10
N ALA A 271 -13.31 -6.48 -12.76
CA ALA A 271 -13.09 -7.34 -11.60
C ALA A 271 -13.39 -8.81 -11.93
N PRO A 272 -12.40 -9.57 -12.42
CA PRO A 272 -12.58 -10.97 -12.77
C PRO A 272 -13.09 -11.79 -11.58
N ARG A 273 -14.07 -12.65 -11.84
CA ARG A 273 -14.62 -13.60 -10.84
C ARG A 273 -14.09 -14.99 -11.16
N LEU A 274 -13.27 -15.51 -10.26
CA LEU A 274 -12.71 -16.86 -10.35
C LEU A 274 -13.27 -17.73 -9.24
N SER A 275 -13.44 -19.03 -9.54
CA SER A 275 -13.76 -20.05 -8.54
C SER A 275 -12.49 -20.56 -7.85
N GLY A 276 -12.67 -21.06 -6.62
CA GLY A 276 -11.60 -21.67 -5.84
C GLY A 276 -10.48 -20.70 -5.48
N LEU A 277 -10.82 -19.43 -5.21
CA LEU A 277 -9.91 -18.48 -4.58
C LEU A 277 -10.06 -18.58 -3.05
N ASN A 278 -8.96 -18.39 -2.33
CA ASN A 278 -8.91 -18.38 -0.88
C ASN A 278 -8.23 -17.11 -0.37
N THR A 279 -8.59 -16.76 0.85
CA THR A 279 -7.95 -15.75 1.68
C THR A 279 -7.14 -16.43 2.79
N PHE A 280 -6.12 -15.75 3.33
CA PHE A 280 -5.36 -16.27 4.48
C PHE A 280 -5.84 -15.73 5.84
N ASP A 281 -6.65 -14.66 5.84
CA ASP A 281 -7.15 -13.96 7.03
C ASP A 281 -8.57 -13.40 6.83
N GLU A 282 -9.36 -14.01 5.93
CA GLU A 282 -10.68 -13.55 5.47
C GLU A 282 -10.68 -12.25 4.65
N SER A 283 -9.62 -11.43 4.74
CA SER A 283 -9.53 -10.12 4.12
C SER A 283 -8.65 -10.09 2.88
N HIS A 284 -7.57 -10.87 2.86
CA HIS A 284 -6.53 -10.81 1.83
C HIS A 284 -6.37 -12.17 1.16
N LEU A 285 -6.26 -12.17 -0.17
CA LEU A 285 -6.00 -13.38 -0.94
C LEU A 285 -4.70 -14.06 -0.48
N ASP A 286 -4.72 -15.39 -0.41
CA ASP A 286 -3.48 -16.15 -0.30
C ASP A 286 -2.63 -16.01 -1.56
N ALA A 287 -1.33 -16.31 -1.47
CA ALA A 287 -0.41 -16.08 -2.58
C ALA A 287 -0.82 -16.80 -3.88
N PRO A 288 -1.25 -18.09 -3.87
CA PRO A 288 -1.76 -18.75 -5.08
C PRO A 288 -3.01 -18.08 -5.67
N SER A 289 -3.93 -17.62 -4.83
CA SER A 289 -5.15 -16.95 -5.29
C SER A 289 -4.89 -15.55 -5.81
N ALA A 290 -3.98 -14.80 -5.18
CA ALA A 290 -3.53 -13.50 -5.66
C ALA A 290 -2.86 -13.61 -7.03
N GLU A 291 -1.96 -14.59 -7.23
CA GLU A 291 -1.32 -14.86 -8.52
C GLU A 291 -2.36 -15.14 -9.62
N ARG A 292 -3.32 -16.05 -9.36
CA ARG A 292 -4.38 -16.39 -10.32
C ARG A 292 -5.29 -15.21 -10.62
N TRP A 293 -5.72 -14.47 -9.59
CA TRP A 293 -6.64 -13.36 -9.74
C TRP A 293 -5.99 -12.18 -10.49
N SER A 294 -4.75 -11.81 -10.13
CA SER A 294 -4.01 -10.75 -10.82
C SER A 294 -3.72 -11.10 -12.28
N ALA A 295 -3.38 -12.36 -12.59
CA ALA A 295 -3.25 -12.82 -13.98
C ALA A 295 -4.55 -12.59 -14.78
N ALA A 296 -5.70 -13.02 -14.24
CA ALA A 296 -7.00 -12.78 -14.87
C ALA A 296 -7.34 -11.28 -15.00
N PHE A 297 -6.91 -10.44 -14.05
CA PHE A 297 -7.06 -9.00 -14.16
C PHE A 297 -6.30 -8.47 -15.37
N TYR A 298 -5.05 -8.89 -15.58
CA TYR A 298 -4.27 -8.43 -16.73
C TYR A 298 -4.79 -8.97 -18.07
N GLU A 299 -5.41 -10.15 -18.11
CA GLU A 299 -6.11 -10.63 -19.30
C GLU A 299 -7.27 -9.70 -19.68
N ALA A 300 -8.03 -9.21 -18.70
CA ALA A 300 -9.16 -8.32 -18.92
C ALA A 300 -8.75 -6.85 -19.17
N ALA A 301 -7.82 -6.33 -18.37
CA ALA A 301 -7.43 -4.91 -18.36
C ALA A 301 -6.25 -4.59 -19.28
N GLY A 302 -5.43 -5.58 -19.64
CA GLY A 302 -4.11 -5.36 -20.25
C GLY A 302 -4.15 -4.55 -21.54
N ARG A 303 -5.13 -4.80 -22.42
CA ARG A 303 -5.29 -4.02 -23.66
C ARG A 303 -5.58 -2.54 -23.39
N ARG A 304 -6.39 -2.23 -22.37
CA ARG A 304 -6.69 -0.85 -21.97
C ARG A 304 -5.44 -0.17 -21.41
N ILE A 305 -4.70 -0.86 -20.54
CA ILE A 305 -3.44 -0.37 -19.98
C ILE A 305 -2.46 -0.04 -21.12
N GLN A 306 -2.20 -0.97 -22.03
CA GLN A 306 -1.32 -0.76 -23.19
C GLN A 306 -1.73 0.44 -24.04
N THR A 307 -3.04 0.59 -24.32
CA THR A 307 -3.56 1.71 -25.11
C THR A 307 -3.25 3.05 -24.47
N CYS A 308 -3.35 3.14 -23.15
CA CYS A 308 -3.05 4.35 -22.38
C CYS A 308 -1.55 4.60 -22.17
N LEU A 309 -0.71 3.57 -22.29
CA LEU A 309 0.74 3.69 -22.20
C LEU A 309 1.37 4.30 -23.45
N VAL A 310 0.72 4.22 -24.62
CA VAL A 310 1.23 4.85 -25.85
C VAL A 310 1.16 6.39 -25.70
N PRO A 311 2.27 7.12 -25.91
CA PRO A 311 2.24 8.58 -25.93
C PRO A 311 1.21 9.07 -26.95
N GLY A 312 0.19 9.79 -26.49
CA GLY A 312 -0.79 10.39 -27.39
C GLY A 312 -0.11 11.37 -28.34
N ARG A 313 -0.43 11.27 -29.64
CA ARG A 313 -0.07 12.22 -30.72
C ARG A 313 -0.43 13.69 -30.44
N SER A 314 -1.05 14.00 -29.30
CA SER A 314 -1.41 15.36 -28.88
C SER A 314 -0.20 16.26 -28.64
N ALA A 315 0.98 15.73 -28.31
CA ALA A 315 2.21 16.54 -28.16
C ALA A 315 2.82 17.01 -29.50
N LEU A 316 2.42 16.42 -30.64
CA LEU A 316 2.94 16.79 -31.97
C LEU A 316 2.08 17.84 -32.69
N ARG A 317 0.95 18.26 -32.12
CA ARG A 317 0.06 19.27 -32.73
C ARG A 317 0.32 20.71 -32.27
N GLU A 318 1.06 20.92 -31.19
CA GLU A 318 1.47 22.26 -30.73
C GLU A 318 2.80 22.75 -31.32
N GLY A 319 3.56 21.89 -32.02
CA GLY A 319 4.83 22.25 -32.65
C GLY A 319 4.74 22.70 -34.12
N ARG A 320 3.54 22.76 -34.73
CA ARG A 320 3.36 23.12 -36.15
C ARG A 320 2.27 24.18 -36.34
N LYS A 321 2.42 25.31 -35.65
CA LYS A 321 1.76 26.59 -35.95
C LYS A 321 2.77 27.69 -35.67
N GLY A 322 3.55 28.09 -36.67
CA GLY A 322 4.46 29.22 -36.53
C GLY A 322 5.67 29.15 -37.45
N SER A 323 5.45 29.09 -38.76
CA SER A 323 6.40 29.57 -39.77
C SER A 323 5.77 29.35 -41.14
N ASP A 324 4.85 30.22 -41.52
CA ASP A 324 4.51 30.52 -42.91
C ASP A 324 3.70 31.81 -42.87
N ASP A 325 4.42 32.94 -42.81
CA ASP A 325 3.96 34.25 -43.28
C ASP A 325 5.08 35.28 -43.06
N VAL A 326 5.99 35.42 -44.04
CA VAL A 326 6.53 36.75 -44.40
C VAL A 326 6.58 36.84 -45.92
N ALA A 327 5.66 37.68 -46.39
CA ALA A 327 5.39 38.13 -47.73
C ALA A 327 6.61 38.63 -48.52
N THR A 328 6.55 38.32 -49.81
CA THR A 328 6.90 39.20 -50.92
C THR A 328 6.55 40.67 -50.67
N ARG A 329 7.55 41.55 -50.72
CA ARG A 329 7.58 42.83 -51.48
C ARG A 329 8.97 43.42 -51.41
#